data_AF-A0A2B4SDF2-F1
#
_entry.id   AF-A0A2B4SDF2-F1
#
_cell.length_a   1.000
_cell.length_b   1.000
_cell.length_c   1.000
_cell.angle_alpha   90.00
_cell.angle_beta   90.00
_cell.angle_gamma   90.00
#
_symmetry.space_group_name_H-M   'P 1'
#
loop_
_entity.id
_entity.type
_entity.pdbx_description
1 polymer ?
#
loop_
_entity_poly.entity_id
_entity_poly.type
_entity_poly.pdbx_seq_one_letter_code
_entity_poly.pdbx_strand_id
1 'polypeptide(L)'
;MYSPSVSSEEEERMFTSDEDDENNNLNEEQEEILNEHIEYHEEMKSLMENVLEVAQRRGIEAARSLPKDKPKKPERTVESLFSVEKAGPTEAQTNAYLESRRPNSTQPSAGRLPAVVAIPETWEAAATCIKVVNATIDRSQLLEKRVGLVSERIGPNFEKKMSNALKADRVIHRVTFNPNSASPGEVLRVPVPKLDNGVVLVPGSLALVFHLTVSGPANNFLVNNVARALVDRLTLKFAGEILQDTDGYDLFKLWDDLFLTENERANMFREGIQSEDLSKIRCNAGDKKTSGVNNENKLNEVYRNIYRIPLDHDILKDHGVFFPRALSDELLFELRLAPADSVVKGSDSTKLYYKLTNIQLEYEVIHSQKLADEALSNYKNGKRFMYEHITHLKTISIDKGSDTIINESINVPRRSMKGLLLLFYGTYTAGTRISEKTFKPNITDVKLTVDGIPNNIYSQGM
;
A
#
# COMPACT_ATOMS: atom_id res chain seq x y z
N MET A 1 -42.14 -33.27 -17.51
CA MET A 1 -42.01 -32.62 -18.82
C MET A 1 -40.54 -32.48 -19.10
N TYR A 2 -40.10 -33.20 -20.12
CA TYR A 2 -38.73 -33.25 -20.61
C TYR A 2 -38.48 -32.16 -21.64
N SER A 3 -37.19 -31.85 -21.81
CA SER A 3 -36.52 -31.18 -22.93
C SER A 3 -36.16 -29.70 -22.74
N PRO A 4 -35.01 -29.22 -23.28
CA PRO A 4 -33.77 -29.96 -23.55
C PRO A 4 -32.47 -29.22 -23.19
N SER A 5 -31.42 -30.00 -23.01
CA SER A 5 -30.01 -29.65 -23.10
C SER A 5 -29.62 -29.30 -24.54
N VAL A 6 -28.95 -28.15 -24.74
CA VAL A 6 -28.26 -27.80 -25.98
C VAL A 6 -26.79 -28.16 -25.83
N SER A 7 -26.28 -28.90 -26.81
CA SER A 7 -24.94 -29.47 -26.93
C SER A 7 -23.89 -28.44 -27.36
N SER A 8 -22.66 -28.72 -26.96
CA SER A 8 -21.41 -27.98 -27.17
C SER A 8 -20.88 -27.94 -28.61
N GLU A 9 -21.76 -27.76 -29.61
CA GLU A 9 -21.35 -27.73 -31.03
C GLU A 9 -21.94 -26.55 -31.84
N GLU A 10 -22.67 -25.62 -31.20
CA GLU A 10 -23.24 -24.43 -31.89
C GLU A 10 -22.55 -23.09 -31.57
N GLU A 11 -21.48 -23.06 -30.77
CA GLU A 11 -20.66 -21.84 -30.56
C GLU A 11 -19.40 -21.76 -31.45
N GLU A 12 -19.12 -22.78 -32.27
CA GLU A 12 -17.93 -22.83 -33.15
C GLU A 12 -18.17 -22.40 -34.62
N ARG A 13 -19.28 -21.71 -34.93
CA ARG A 13 -19.56 -21.20 -36.29
C ARG A 13 -20.02 -19.74 -36.34
N MET A 14 -19.29 -18.81 -35.71
CA MET A 14 -19.56 -17.38 -35.93
C MET A 14 -18.33 -16.46 -35.92
N PHE A 15 -17.14 -16.97 -36.19
CA PHE A 15 -15.95 -16.14 -36.46
C PHE A 15 -15.13 -16.72 -37.62
N THR A 16 -15.72 -16.70 -38.82
CA THR A 16 -14.97 -16.68 -40.09
C THR A 16 -15.60 -15.61 -40.96
N SER A 17 -15.04 -14.41 -40.93
CA SER A 17 -15.17 -13.42 -41.99
C SER A 17 -13.88 -12.60 -41.99
N ASP A 18 -13.01 -13.00 -42.91
CA ASP A 18 -12.25 -12.18 -43.84
C ASP A 18 -11.53 -10.93 -43.29
N GLU A 19 -10.21 -11.06 -43.36
CA GLU A 19 -9.18 -10.03 -43.54
C GLU A 19 -9.68 -8.70 -44.11
N ASP A 20 -9.45 -7.63 -43.35
CA ASP A 20 -9.12 -6.31 -43.90
C ASP A 20 -7.91 -5.78 -43.10
N ASP A 21 -6.72 -6.05 -43.62
CA ASP A 21 -5.46 -5.40 -43.24
C ASP A 21 -5.50 -3.92 -43.66
N GLU A 22 -6.04 -3.04 -42.80
CA GLU A 22 -5.74 -1.60 -42.91
C GLU A 22 -4.32 -1.32 -42.36
N ASN A 23 -3.37 -1.42 -43.30
CA ASN A 23 -2.01 -0.87 -43.31
C ASN A 23 -1.77 0.31 -42.33
N ASN A 24 -1.13 0.04 -41.19
CA ASN A 24 -0.42 1.05 -40.39
C ASN A 24 1.01 1.23 -40.92
N ASN A 25 1.17 1.52 -42.21
CA ASN A 25 2.48 1.91 -42.73
C ASN A 25 2.69 3.39 -42.44
N LEU A 26 3.74 3.70 -41.68
CA LEU A 26 4.28 5.05 -41.60
C LEU A 26 4.59 5.50 -43.04
N ASN A 27 4.30 6.75 -43.37
CA ASN A 27 4.72 7.25 -44.67
C ASN A 27 6.26 7.40 -44.70
N GLU A 28 6.86 7.43 -45.89
CA GLU A 28 8.33 7.48 -46.06
C GLU A 28 8.99 8.62 -45.26
N GLU A 29 8.29 9.76 -45.11
CA GLU A 29 8.77 10.91 -44.36
C GLU A 29 8.73 10.69 -42.84
N GLN A 30 7.74 9.97 -42.33
CA GLN A 30 7.64 9.57 -40.92
C GLN A 30 8.68 8.49 -40.56
N GLU A 31 8.96 7.56 -41.47
CA GLU A 31 10.03 6.58 -41.28
C GLU A 31 11.41 7.24 -41.29
N GLU A 32 11.63 8.22 -42.17
CA GLU A 32 12.88 9.00 -42.20
C GLU A 32 13.11 9.76 -40.88
N ILE A 33 12.08 10.46 -40.38
CA ILE A 33 12.15 11.19 -39.10
C ILE A 33 12.41 10.23 -37.91
N LEU A 34 11.77 9.05 -37.93
CA LEU A 34 11.96 8.04 -36.89
C LEU A 34 13.38 7.47 -36.93
N ASN A 35 13.90 7.18 -38.11
CA ASN A 35 15.25 6.65 -38.28
C ASN A 35 16.33 7.66 -37.87
N GLU A 36 16.17 8.95 -38.18
CA GLU A 36 17.07 10.02 -37.70
C GLU A 36 17.13 10.08 -36.16
N HIS A 37 16.00 9.88 -35.47
CA HIS A 37 15.95 9.88 -34.01
C HIS A 37 16.54 8.61 -33.39
N ILE A 38 16.35 7.46 -34.03
CA ILE A 38 16.95 6.19 -33.61
C ILE A 38 18.48 6.27 -33.73
N GLU A 39 18.99 6.77 -34.85
CA GLU A 39 20.42 6.93 -35.10
C GLU A 39 21.06 7.88 -34.08
N TYR A 40 20.44 9.04 -33.84
CA TYR A 40 20.89 9.98 -32.79
C TYR A 40 20.94 9.33 -31.40
N HIS A 41 19.97 8.48 -31.06
CA HIS A 41 19.94 7.81 -29.75
C HIS A 41 21.04 6.76 -29.59
N GLU A 42 21.33 5.99 -30.64
CA GLU A 42 22.42 5.01 -30.61
C GLU A 42 23.80 5.69 -30.56
N GLU A 43 24.00 6.81 -31.28
CA GLU A 43 25.23 7.60 -31.18
C GLU A 43 25.43 8.19 -29.78
N MET A 44 24.36 8.71 -29.17
CA MET A 44 24.39 9.24 -27.80
C MET A 44 24.71 8.15 -26.78
N LYS A 45 24.18 6.94 -26.97
CA LYS A 45 24.45 5.80 -26.10
C LYS A 45 25.92 5.36 -26.20
N SER A 46 26.46 5.24 -27.41
CA SER A 46 27.87 4.93 -27.66
C SER A 46 28.82 5.97 -27.06
N LEU A 47 28.46 7.27 -27.15
CA LEU A 47 29.23 8.33 -26.50
C LEU A 47 29.23 8.18 -24.97
N MET A 48 28.08 7.87 -24.36
CA MET A 48 27.97 7.68 -22.91
C MET A 48 28.74 6.46 -22.40
N GLU A 49 28.72 5.36 -23.16
CA GLU A 49 29.49 4.15 -22.83
C GLU A 49 31.00 4.42 -22.87
N ASN A 50 31.48 5.15 -23.89
CA ASN A 50 32.89 5.58 -23.97
C ASN A 50 33.29 6.51 -22.81
N VAL A 51 32.43 7.47 -22.45
CA VAL A 51 32.68 8.37 -21.30
C VAL A 51 32.77 7.59 -20.00
N LEU A 52 31.89 6.61 -19.81
CA LEU A 52 31.89 5.75 -18.64
C LEU A 52 33.14 4.89 -18.57
N GLU A 53 33.56 4.29 -19.69
CA GLU A 53 34.77 3.48 -19.75
C GLU A 53 36.02 4.31 -19.44
N VAL A 54 36.13 5.53 -19.98
CA VAL A 54 37.26 6.40 -19.66
C VAL A 54 37.24 6.87 -18.22
N ALA A 55 36.06 7.17 -17.65
CA ALA A 55 35.94 7.54 -16.25
C ALA A 55 36.42 6.41 -15.33
N GLN A 56 36.10 5.16 -15.66
CA GLN A 56 36.52 3.98 -14.91
C GLN A 56 38.02 3.73 -15.03
N ARG A 57 38.61 3.91 -16.22
CA ARG A 57 40.03 3.59 -16.45
C ARG A 57 41.00 4.70 -16.07
N ARG A 58 40.62 5.96 -16.25
CA ARG A 58 41.53 7.12 -16.16
C ARG A 58 41.06 8.20 -15.19
N GLY A 59 39.95 7.96 -14.49
CA GLY A 59 39.37 8.90 -13.54
C GLY A 59 38.49 9.96 -14.20
N ILE A 60 37.67 10.59 -13.37
CA ILE A 60 36.56 11.47 -13.79
C ILE A 60 37.07 12.73 -14.52
N GLU A 61 38.26 13.23 -14.19
CA GLU A 61 38.85 14.41 -14.85
C GLU A 61 39.28 14.13 -16.30
N ALA A 62 39.77 12.93 -16.59
CA ALA A 62 40.09 12.52 -17.96
C ALA A 62 38.82 12.34 -18.80
N ALA A 63 37.75 11.81 -18.22
CA ALA A 63 36.45 11.64 -18.89
C ALA A 63 35.80 12.99 -19.25
N ARG A 64 36.02 14.04 -18.45
CA ARG A 64 35.56 15.40 -18.74
C ARG A 64 36.24 16.05 -19.95
N SER A 65 37.38 15.50 -20.41
CA SER A 65 38.15 16.02 -21.54
C SER A 65 37.84 15.36 -22.90
N LEU A 66 36.94 14.37 -22.94
CA LEU A 66 36.50 13.65 -24.14
C LEU A 66 35.07 14.05 -24.55
N PRO A 67 34.75 14.04 -25.86
CA PRO A 67 35.12 14.96 -26.93
C PRO A 67 34.16 16.16 -27.05
N LYS A 68 34.60 17.18 -27.79
CA LYS A 68 33.92 18.45 -28.05
C LYS A 68 32.81 18.38 -29.12
N ASP A 69 32.63 17.23 -29.77
CA ASP A 69 31.62 17.03 -30.81
C ASP A 69 30.54 16.07 -30.29
N LYS A 70 29.46 16.65 -29.75
CA LYS A 70 28.25 15.92 -29.38
C LYS A 70 27.49 15.54 -30.65
N PRO A 71 26.81 14.37 -30.68
CA PRO A 71 25.84 14.05 -31.72
C PRO A 71 24.91 15.25 -31.93
N LYS A 72 24.72 15.65 -33.19
CA LYS A 72 23.87 16.80 -33.51
C LYS A 72 22.42 16.34 -33.41
N LYS A 73 21.64 17.00 -32.55
CA LYS A 73 20.22 16.69 -32.39
C LYS A 73 19.49 16.86 -33.75
N PRO A 74 18.59 15.93 -34.13
CA PRO A 74 17.76 16.09 -35.32
C PRO A 74 17.00 17.42 -35.30
N GLU A 75 16.92 18.10 -36.44
CA GLU A 75 16.25 19.40 -36.58
C GLU A 75 14.71 19.25 -36.66
N ARG A 76 14.21 18.09 -37.10
CA ARG A 76 12.78 17.75 -37.14
C ARG A 76 12.33 17.22 -35.78
N THR A 77 11.16 17.64 -35.28
CA THR A 77 10.64 17.27 -33.95
C THR A 77 9.62 16.14 -34.04
N VAL A 78 9.58 15.23 -33.06
CA VAL A 78 8.61 14.11 -32.96
C VAL A 78 7.13 14.55 -33.08
N GLU A 79 6.82 15.81 -32.76
CA GLU A 79 5.48 16.41 -32.90
C GLU A 79 5.02 16.53 -34.38
N SER A 80 5.94 16.56 -35.34
CA SER A 80 5.60 16.54 -36.77
C SER A 80 5.10 15.17 -37.24
N LEU A 81 5.25 14.10 -36.44
CA LEU A 81 4.71 12.77 -36.76
C LEU A 81 3.17 12.72 -36.67
N PHE A 82 2.52 13.66 -35.98
CA PHE A 82 1.09 13.60 -35.64
C PHE A 82 0.24 14.74 -36.22
N SER A 83 0.83 15.63 -37.02
CA SER A 83 0.13 16.81 -37.54
C SER A 83 -0.25 16.62 -39.01
N VAL A 84 -1.29 15.82 -39.28
CA VAL A 84 -2.05 15.91 -40.54
C VAL A 84 -3.54 15.98 -40.18
N GLU A 85 -4.20 17.05 -40.62
CA GLU A 85 -5.63 17.34 -40.43
C GLU A 85 -6.52 16.18 -40.95
N LYS A 86 -7.41 15.66 -40.10
CA LYS A 86 -8.63 14.97 -40.54
C LYS A 86 -9.84 15.59 -39.84
N ALA A 87 -10.79 16.08 -40.63
CA ALA A 87 -12.05 16.68 -40.18
C ALA A 87 -12.87 15.68 -39.34
N GLY A 88 -13.36 16.13 -38.18
CA GLY A 88 -14.06 15.28 -37.20
C GLY A 88 -15.49 14.87 -37.59
N PRO A 89 -16.01 13.77 -37.01
CA PRO A 89 -17.37 13.30 -37.27
C PRO A 89 -18.43 14.14 -36.53
N THR A 90 -19.63 14.24 -37.09
CA THR A 90 -20.75 15.03 -36.56
C THR A 90 -21.46 14.36 -35.38
N GLU A 91 -22.12 15.19 -34.57
CA GLU A 91 -22.81 14.88 -33.31
C GLU A 91 -23.80 13.71 -33.39
N ALA A 92 -24.36 13.43 -34.57
CA ALA A 92 -25.26 12.30 -34.82
C ALA A 92 -24.56 10.92 -34.74
N GLN A 93 -23.28 10.84 -35.12
CA GLN A 93 -22.52 9.58 -35.07
C GLN A 93 -22.02 9.28 -33.65
N THR A 94 -21.81 10.33 -32.85
CA THR A 94 -21.38 10.20 -31.44
C THR A 94 -22.51 9.68 -30.56
N ASN A 95 -23.76 10.07 -30.84
CA ASN A 95 -24.92 9.60 -30.08
C ASN A 95 -25.33 8.16 -30.40
N ALA A 96 -25.16 7.70 -31.66
CA ALA A 96 -25.36 6.29 -32.02
C ALA A 96 -24.30 5.36 -31.39
N TYR A 97 -23.08 5.87 -31.17
CA TYR A 97 -22.00 5.14 -30.50
C TYR A 97 -22.24 4.98 -28.99
N LEU A 98 -22.85 5.97 -28.34
CA LEU A 98 -23.14 5.93 -26.90
C LEU A 98 -24.34 5.06 -26.53
N GLU A 99 -25.33 4.91 -27.42
CA GLU A 99 -26.48 4.01 -27.21
C GLU A 99 -26.12 2.52 -27.41
N SER A 100 -25.10 2.21 -28.21
CA SER A 100 -24.65 0.82 -28.47
C SER A 100 -23.75 0.21 -27.38
N ARG A 101 -23.38 0.98 -26.33
CA ARG A 101 -22.40 0.57 -25.31
C ARG A 101 -22.91 0.47 -23.86
N ARG A 102 -24.21 0.21 -23.61
CA ARG A 102 -24.64 -0.23 -22.26
C ARG A 102 -24.26 -1.71 -22.02
N PRO A 103 -23.37 -2.04 -21.08
CA PRO A 103 -23.01 -3.44 -20.82
C PRO A 103 -23.77 -4.02 -19.61
N ASN A 104 -24.39 -5.19 -19.83
CA ASN A 104 -24.53 -6.21 -18.80
C ASN A 104 -23.14 -6.79 -18.44
N SER A 105 -23.05 -7.38 -17.26
CA SER A 105 -21.84 -7.82 -16.57
C SER A 105 -20.92 -8.80 -17.32
N THR A 106 -19.64 -8.75 -16.92
CA THR A 106 -18.64 -9.83 -16.69
C THR A 106 -17.34 -9.72 -17.51
N GLN A 107 -16.22 -9.67 -16.79
CA GLN A 107 -14.79 -9.70 -17.20
C GLN A 107 -14.31 -11.15 -17.48
N PRO A 108 -13.01 -11.48 -17.79
CA PRO A 108 -11.76 -10.69 -17.77
C PRO A 108 -10.74 -10.94 -18.95
N SER A 109 -9.69 -10.10 -19.06
CA SER A 109 -8.32 -10.56 -19.39
C SER A 109 -7.25 -9.49 -19.05
N ALA A 110 -5.99 -9.92 -19.02
CA ALA A 110 -4.89 -9.42 -18.19
C ALA A 110 -4.10 -8.20 -18.74
N GLY A 111 -3.51 -7.45 -17.80
CA GLY A 111 -2.12 -7.00 -17.88
C GLY A 111 -1.76 -5.91 -18.88
N ARG A 112 -2.11 -4.65 -18.59
CA ARG A 112 -1.33 -3.48 -19.05
C ARG A 112 -1.26 -2.42 -17.95
N LEU A 113 -0.03 -2.06 -17.60
CA LEU A 113 0.33 -0.85 -16.85
C LEU A 113 -0.13 0.39 -17.63
N PRO A 114 -0.67 1.43 -16.96
CA PRO A 114 -0.54 2.78 -17.47
C PRO A 114 0.22 3.62 -16.44
N ALA A 115 1.53 3.71 -16.59
CA ALA A 115 2.25 4.88 -16.10
C ALA A 115 2.21 5.90 -17.25
N VAL A 116 1.27 6.84 -17.18
CA VAL A 116 1.36 8.06 -17.98
C VAL A 116 2.46 8.90 -17.36
N VAL A 117 3.67 8.77 -17.90
CA VAL A 117 4.79 9.66 -17.59
C VAL A 117 4.57 10.94 -18.38
N ALA A 118 4.28 12.05 -17.69
CA ALA A 118 4.28 13.37 -18.32
C ALA A 118 5.68 13.66 -18.89
N ILE A 119 5.74 14.08 -20.16
CA ILE A 119 7.00 14.40 -20.84
C ILE A 119 7.49 15.77 -20.34
N PRO A 120 8.69 15.88 -19.77
CA PRO A 120 9.19 17.16 -19.27
C PRO A 120 9.72 18.05 -20.41
N GLU A 121 9.27 19.30 -20.45
CA GLU A 121 9.56 20.30 -21.51
C GLU A 121 10.99 20.89 -21.44
N THR A 122 11.83 20.49 -20.48
CA THR A 122 13.19 21.05 -20.32
C THR A 122 14.25 19.99 -19.95
N TRP A 123 15.50 20.24 -20.35
CA TRP A 123 16.62 19.31 -20.17
C TRP A 123 16.94 19.05 -18.69
N GLU A 124 16.69 20.02 -17.80
CA GLU A 124 16.89 19.89 -16.35
C GLU A 124 15.85 18.96 -15.72
N ALA A 125 14.63 18.96 -16.24
CA ALA A 125 13.57 18.06 -15.80
C ALA A 125 13.78 16.63 -16.33
N ALA A 126 14.29 16.46 -17.56
CA ALA A 126 14.71 15.16 -18.09
C ALA A 126 15.90 14.55 -17.31
N ALA A 127 16.91 15.36 -16.98
CA ALA A 127 18.05 14.93 -16.16
C ALA A 127 17.63 14.54 -14.72
N THR A 128 16.58 15.17 -14.19
CA THR A 128 15.99 14.84 -12.89
C THR A 128 15.22 13.53 -12.94
N CYS A 129 14.41 13.30 -13.98
CA CYS A 129 13.73 12.02 -14.20
C CYS A 129 14.72 10.84 -14.38
N ILE A 130 15.81 11.04 -15.13
CA ILE A 130 16.84 10.01 -15.34
C ILE A 130 17.63 9.73 -14.04
N LYS A 131 17.92 10.75 -13.23
CA LYS A 131 18.51 10.56 -11.89
C LYS A 131 17.59 9.78 -10.95
N VAL A 132 16.28 10.03 -11.01
CA VAL A 132 15.28 9.31 -10.20
C VAL A 132 15.16 7.84 -10.66
N VAL A 133 15.13 7.59 -11.97
CA VAL A 133 15.07 6.22 -12.52
C VAL A 133 16.34 5.44 -12.20
N ASN A 134 17.53 6.02 -12.38
CA ASN A 134 18.79 5.36 -12.04
C ASN A 134 18.96 5.14 -10.53
N ALA A 135 18.53 6.09 -9.68
CA ALA A 135 18.50 5.88 -8.23
C ALA A 135 17.51 4.79 -7.81
N THR A 136 16.45 4.57 -8.58
CA THR A 136 15.45 3.51 -8.31
C THR A 136 15.98 2.14 -8.73
N ILE A 137 16.71 2.05 -9.84
CA ILE A 137 17.36 0.83 -10.33
C ILE A 137 18.55 0.43 -9.45
N ASP A 138 19.40 1.39 -9.05
CA ASP A 138 20.49 1.11 -8.12
C ASP A 138 19.95 0.68 -6.75
N ARG A 139 18.85 1.27 -6.27
CA ARG A 139 18.24 0.91 -4.98
C ARG A 139 17.55 -0.44 -5.01
N SER A 140 16.92 -0.84 -6.13
CA SER A 140 16.35 -2.19 -6.29
C SER A 140 17.43 -3.26 -6.38
N GLN A 141 18.52 -3.01 -7.11
CA GLN A 141 19.67 -3.92 -7.16
C GLN A 141 20.41 -3.99 -5.81
N LEU A 142 20.54 -2.88 -5.08
CA LEU A 142 21.09 -2.88 -3.72
C LEU A 142 20.16 -3.56 -2.71
N LEU A 143 18.84 -3.48 -2.90
CA LEU A 143 17.83 -4.16 -2.08
C LEU A 143 17.85 -5.66 -2.33
N GLU A 144 17.94 -6.13 -3.57
CA GLU A 144 18.08 -7.57 -3.86
C GLU A 144 19.39 -8.13 -3.31
N LYS A 145 20.50 -7.38 -3.45
CA LYS A 145 21.80 -7.76 -2.88
C LYS A 145 21.81 -7.71 -1.34
N ARG A 146 21.12 -6.74 -0.72
CA ARG A 146 20.96 -6.65 0.75
C ARG A 146 19.97 -7.68 1.29
N VAL A 147 18.87 -7.98 0.61
CA VAL A 147 17.91 -9.03 1.01
C VAL A 147 18.58 -10.40 0.90
N GLY A 148 19.41 -10.64 -0.12
CA GLY A 148 20.26 -11.84 -0.21
C GLY A 148 21.29 -11.95 0.92
N LEU A 149 22.04 -10.87 1.18
CA LEU A 149 23.08 -10.85 2.22
C LEU A 149 22.54 -10.82 3.66
N VAL A 150 21.33 -10.28 3.88
CA VAL A 150 20.65 -10.29 5.19
C VAL A 150 19.99 -11.65 5.43
N SER A 151 19.45 -12.32 4.40
CA SER A 151 18.91 -13.67 4.53
C SER A 151 19.99 -14.71 4.85
N GLU A 152 21.24 -14.52 4.43
CA GLU A 152 22.37 -15.40 4.79
C GLU A 152 22.87 -15.19 6.23
N ARG A 153 22.50 -14.10 6.90
CA ARG A 153 22.98 -13.76 8.27
C ARG A 153 21.96 -13.97 9.37
N ILE A 154 20.74 -14.43 9.08
CA ILE A 154 19.70 -14.69 10.08
C ILE A 154 19.55 -16.20 10.26
N GLY A 155 20.29 -16.76 11.22
CA GLY A 155 20.09 -18.10 11.80
C GLY A 155 20.31 -19.31 10.87
N PRO A 156 21.22 -20.25 11.18
CA PRO A 156 21.41 -21.49 10.40
C PRO A 156 20.19 -22.44 10.36
N ASN A 157 19.09 -22.10 11.04
CA ASN A 157 17.83 -22.85 11.07
C ASN A 157 16.74 -22.26 10.15
N PHE A 158 17.02 -21.21 9.37
CA PHE A 158 16.07 -20.72 8.38
C PHE A 158 16.06 -21.65 7.15
N GLU A 159 15.01 -22.44 7.02
CA GLU A 159 14.77 -23.21 5.80
C GLU A 159 14.51 -22.26 4.63
N LYS A 160 15.06 -22.62 3.45
CA LYS A 160 14.80 -21.92 2.20
C LYS A 160 13.30 -21.89 1.94
N LYS A 161 12.70 -20.70 1.80
CA LYS A 161 11.28 -20.57 1.43
C LYS A 161 11.03 -21.36 0.14
N MET A 162 10.17 -22.38 0.21
CA MET A 162 9.70 -23.07 -0.99
C MET A 162 8.79 -22.12 -1.78
N SER A 163 9.14 -21.85 -3.04
CA SER A 163 8.33 -21.02 -3.93
C SER A 163 7.13 -21.80 -4.44
N ASN A 164 6.08 -21.90 -3.63
CA ASN A 164 4.81 -22.48 -4.04
C ASN A 164 3.88 -21.34 -4.50
N ALA A 165 3.99 -20.95 -5.78
CA ALA A 165 3.04 -20.03 -6.39
C ALA A 165 1.80 -20.81 -6.84
N LEU A 166 0.65 -20.51 -6.25
CA LEU A 166 -0.63 -21.08 -6.68
C LEU A 166 -1.47 -19.98 -7.33
N LYS A 167 -1.89 -20.22 -8.57
CA LYS A 167 -2.96 -19.46 -9.21
C LYS A 167 -4.27 -20.16 -8.89
N ALA A 168 -5.17 -19.47 -8.20
CA ALA A 168 -6.48 -19.97 -7.87
C ALA A 168 -7.49 -18.82 -7.90
N ASP A 169 -8.74 -19.15 -8.24
CA ASP A 169 -9.83 -18.19 -8.20
C ASP A 169 -10.10 -17.78 -6.75
N ARG A 170 -10.25 -16.46 -6.56
CA ARG A 170 -10.52 -15.88 -5.25
C ARG A 170 -11.96 -15.40 -5.19
N VAL A 171 -12.61 -15.64 -4.06
CA VAL A 171 -13.95 -15.14 -3.79
C VAL A 171 -13.88 -14.14 -2.65
N ILE A 172 -14.43 -12.95 -2.88
CA ILE A 172 -14.53 -11.90 -1.86
C ILE A 172 -15.84 -12.09 -1.10
N HIS A 173 -15.75 -12.28 0.20
CA HIS A 173 -16.90 -12.27 1.10
C HIS A 173 -17.01 -10.93 1.81
N ARG A 174 -18.23 -10.40 1.89
CA ARG A 174 -18.60 -9.27 2.73
C ARG A 174 -19.79 -9.69 3.59
N VAL A 175 -19.57 -9.79 4.88
CA VAL A 175 -20.58 -10.22 5.84
C VAL A 175 -20.92 -9.05 6.75
N THR A 176 -22.20 -8.73 6.88
CA THR A 176 -22.64 -7.69 7.83
C THR A 176 -22.19 -8.06 9.23
N PHE A 177 -21.43 -7.16 9.85
CA PHE A 177 -20.89 -7.35 11.19
C PHE A 177 -21.94 -6.97 12.24
N ASN A 178 -21.94 -7.65 13.38
CA ASN A 178 -22.83 -7.37 14.51
C ASN A 178 -21.98 -7.10 15.76
N PRO A 179 -22.03 -5.89 16.36
CA PRO A 179 -22.90 -4.77 16.02
C PRO A 179 -22.53 -4.06 14.70
N ASN A 180 -23.53 -3.61 13.94
CA ASN A 180 -23.32 -2.96 12.64
C ASN A 180 -22.99 -1.46 12.72
N SER A 181 -22.82 -0.94 13.94
CA SER A 181 -22.43 0.44 14.20
C SER A 181 -21.61 0.51 15.49
N ALA A 182 -20.74 1.51 15.58
CA ALA A 182 -19.95 1.76 16.77
C ALA A 182 -19.58 3.23 16.96
N SER A 183 -19.37 3.61 18.21
CA SER A 183 -19.05 4.97 18.66
C SER A 183 -17.61 5.05 19.20
N PRO A 184 -17.05 6.26 19.39
CA PRO A 184 -15.72 6.43 19.96
C PRO A 184 -15.62 5.77 21.35
N GLY A 185 -14.49 5.11 21.63
CA GLY A 185 -14.25 4.40 22.90
C GLY A 185 -14.88 3.00 23.00
N GLU A 186 -15.77 2.60 22.08
CA GLU A 186 -16.34 1.26 22.09
C GLU A 186 -15.33 0.20 21.62
N VAL A 187 -15.55 -1.07 22.02
CA VAL A 187 -14.71 -2.20 21.65
C VAL A 187 -15.43 -3.08 20.63
N LEU A 188 -14.85 -3.22 19.44
CA LEU A 188 -15.31 -4.12 18.40
C LEU A 188 -14.66 -5.49 18.58
N ARG A 189 -15.47 -6.56 18.64
CA ARG A 189 -15.01 -7.95 18.81
C ARG A 189 -15.18 -8.72 17.50
N VAL A 190 -14.10 -8.88 16.76
CA VAL A 190 -14.10 -9.42 15.40
C VAL A 190 -13.56 -10.85 15.38
N PRO A 191 -14.43 -11.88 15.38
CA PRO A 191 -13.98 -13.24 15.23
C PRO A 191 -13.51 -13.50 13.81
N VAL A 192 -12.42 -14.25 13.65
CA VAL A 192 -12.00 -14.73 12.33
C VAL A 192 -13.03 -15.74 11.82
N PRO A 193 -13.50 -15.62 10.56
CA PRO A 193 -14.61 -16.44 10.07
C PRO A 193 -14.26 -17.92 10.07
N LYS A 194 -15.21 -18.75 10.53
CA LYS A 194 -15.13 -20.20 10.38
C LYS A 194 -15.52 -20.56 8.95
N LEU A 195 -14.58 -21.12 8.19
CA LEU A 195 -14.75 -21.45 6.79
C LEU A 195 -15.13 -22.93 6.60
N ASP A 196 -15.70 -23.27 5.45
CA ASP A 196 -16.05 -24.65 5.10
C ASP A 196 -14.83 -25.54 4.84
N ASN A 197 -15.08 -26.85 4.71
CA ASN A 197 -14.05 -27.80 4.31
C ASN A 197 -13.52 -27.43 2.91
N GLY A 198 -12.19 -27.46 2.75
CA GLY A 198 -11.57 -27.10 1.47
C GLY A 198 -11.55 -25.59 1.18
N VAL A 199 -12.03 -24.75 2.10
CA VAL A 199 -12.01 -23.28 1.93
C VAL A 199 -10.98 -22.68 2.86
N VAL A 200 -10.07 -21.90 2.30
CA VAL A 200 -8.95 -21.30 3.02
C VAL A 200 -8.94 -19.79 2.86
N LEU A 201 -8.48 -19.07 3.89
CA LEU A 201 -8.38 -17.61 3.90
C LEU A 201 -7.13 -17.17 3.10
N VAL A 202 -7.30 -16.18 2.23
CA VAL A 202 -6.18 -15.54 1.55
C VAL A 202 -5.40 -14.70 2.56
N PRO A 203 -4.08 -14.87 2.67
CA PRO A 203 -3.28 -14.14 3.63
C PRO A 203 -3.40 -12.62 3.47
N GLY A 204 -3.54 -11.90 4.58
CA GLY A 204 -3.63 -10.43 4.61
C GLY A 204 -4.93 -9.82 4.04
N SER A 205 -5.94 -10.63 3.68
CA SER A 205 -7.19 -10.12 3.08
C SER A 205 -8.22 -9.63 4.11
N LEU A 206 -8.16 -10.12 5.35
CA LEU A 206 -9.15 -9.86 6.39
C LEU A 206 -9.16 -8.38 6.80
N ALA A 207 -10.34 -7.75 6.77
CA ALA A 207 -10.52 -6.35 7.15
C ALA A 207 -11.95 -6.03 7.60
N LEU A 208 -12.09 -4.94 8.37
CA LEU A 208 -13.38 -4.31 8.59
C LEU A 208 -13.61 -3.21 7.57
N VAL A 209 -14.73 -3.24 6.87
CA VAL A 209 -15.20 -2.18 5.97
C VAL A 209 -16.41 -1.49 6.59
N PHE A 210 -16.47 -0.17 6.58
CA PHE A 210 -17.54 0.58 7.24
C PHE A 210 -17.72 1.95 6.61
N HIS A 211 -18.88 2.55 6.90
CA HIS A 211 -19.13 3.97 6.68
C HIS A 211 -18.70 4.77 7.90
N LEU A 212 -17.88 5.79 7.70
CA LEU A 212 -17.47 6.71 8.76
C LEU A 212 -18.12 8.08 8.56
N THR A 213 -18.89 8.51 9.55
CA THR A 213 -19.47 9.86 9.56
C THR A 213 -18.86 10.69 10.68
N VAL A 214 -18.73 11.98 10.43
CA VAL A 214 -18.28 12.97 11.40
C VAL A 214 -19.46 13.88 11.71
N SER A 215 -19.61 14.26 12.98
CA SER A 215 -20.59 15.27 13.40
C SER A 215 -19.93 16.34 14.27
N GLY A 216 -20.70 17.40 14.56
CA GLY A 216 -20.23 18.58 15.27
C GLY A 216 -20.30 19.85 14.41
N PRO A 217 -19.50 20.87 14.73
CA PRO A 217 -19.42 22.10 13.95
C PRO A 217 -19.12 21.86 12.47
N ALA A 218 -19.53 22.83 11.64
CA ALA A 218 -19.53 22.70 10.18
C ALA A 218 -18.17 22.28 9.60
N ASN A 219 -17.05 22.63 10.22
CA ASN A 219 -15.71 22.45 9.64
C ASN A 219 -14.96 21.22 10.20
N ASN A 220 -15.67 20.27 10.81
CA ASN A 220 -15.04 19.05 11.32
C ASN A 220 -14.67 18.10 10.16
N PHE A 221 -13.48 17.52 10.21
CA PHE A 221 -13.00 16.52 9.25
C PHE A 221 -12.06 15.52 9.92
N LEU A 222 -11.57 14.51 9.21
CA LEU A 222 -10.77 13.43 9.79
C LEU A 222 -9.27 13.73 9.75
N VAL A 223 -8.51 13.13 10.66
CA VAL A 223 -7.04 13.05 10.55
C VAL A 223 -6.63 12.19 9.34
N ASN A 224 -5.41 12.37 8.85
CA ASN A 224 -4.86 11.50 7.82
C ASN A 224 -4.62 10.08 8.36
N ASN A 225 -4.62 9.08 7.49
CA ASN A 225 -4.48 7.67 7.85
C ASN A 225 -5.48 7.24 8.94
N VAL A 226 -6.75 7.57 8.72
CA VAL A 226 -7.80 7.46 9.73
C VAL A 226 -8.04 6.02 10.19
N ALA A 227 -7.85 5.02 9.32
CA ALA A 227 -8.05 3.63 9.68
C ALA A 227 -7.08 3.16 10.77
N ARG A 228 -5.81 3.61 10.74
CA ARG A 228 -4.87 3.34 11.84
C ARG A 228 -5.18 4.19 13.06
N ALA A 229 -5.51 5.47 12.87
CA ALA A 229 -5.83 6.40 13.96
C ALA A 229 -7.10 6.01 14.75
N LEU A 230 -8.00 5.24 14.14
CA LEU A 230 -9.25 4.78 14.76
C LEU A 230 -9.05 3.72 15.84
N VAL A 231 -7.94 3.01 15.86
CA VAL A 231 -7.72 1.86 16.77
C VAL A 231 -6.62 2.22 17.75
N ASP A 232 -6.98 2.63 18.95
CA ASP A 232 -5.99 3.01 19.97
C ASP A 232 -5.41 1.78 20.70
N ARG A 233 -6.14 0.67 20.76
CA ARG A 233 -5.67 -0.60 21.31
C ARG A 233 -6.17 -1.79 20.51
N LEU A 234 -5.26 -2.72 20.25
CA LEU A 234 -5.54 -4.01 19.65
C LEU A 234 -5.25 -5.12 20.65
N THR A 235 -6.21 -6.00 20.89
CA THR A 235 -6.01 -7.24 21.64
C THR A 235 -6.33 -8.44 20.75
N LEU A 236 -5.39 -9.35 20.58
CA LEU A 236 -5.57 -10.60 19.86
C LEU A 236 -5.72 -11.75 20.86
N LYS A 237 -6.81 -12.50 20.74
CA LYS A 237 -7.10 -13.65 21.60
C LYS A 237 -7.23 -14.93 20.80
N PHE A 238 -6.76 -16.03 21.36
CA PHE A 238 -6.96 -17.38 20.84
C PHE A 238 -7.45 -18.29 21.97
N ALA A 239 -8.57 -18.97 21.76
CA ALA A 239 -9.22 -19.80 22.80
C ALA A 239 -9.52 -19.00 24.10
N GLY A 240 -9.74 -17.70 24.00
CA GLY A 240 -9.94 -16.79 25.15
C GLY A 240 -8.64 -16.26 25.78
N GLU A 241 -7.49 -16.86 25.49
CA GLU A 241 -6.18 -16.43 25.99
C GLU A 241 -5.64 -15.25 25.17
N ILE A 242 -5.06 -14.27 25.83
CA ILE A 242 -4.45 -13.10 25.18
C ILE A 242 -3.11 -13.50 24.56
N LEU A 243 -3.03 -13.49 23.23
CA LEU A 243 -1.79 -13.68 22.50
C LEU A 243 -0.96 -12.38 22.44
N GLN A 244 -1.65 -11.29 22.13
CA GLN A 244 -1.05 -9.96 22.03
C GLN A 244 -2.01 -8.90 22.55
N ASP A 245 -1.45 -7.91 23.21
CA ASP A 245 -2.18 -6.76 23.71
C ASP A 245 -1.32 -5.52 23.50
N THR A 246 -1.68 -4.73 22.49
CA THR A 246 -0.94 -3.55 22.06
C THR A 246 -1.80 -2.32 22.32
N ASP A 247 -1.58 -1.71 23.49
CA ASP A 247 -2.04 -0.35 23.77
C ASP A 247 -1.20 0.66 22.97
N GLY A 248 -1.80 1.77 22.51
CA GLY A 248 -1.14 2.67 21.55
C GLY A 248 -0.92 2.05 20.16
N TYR A 249 -1.84 1.19 19.72
CA TYR A 249 -1.76 0.52 18.42
C TYR A 249 -1.71 1.53 17.27
N ASP A 250 -2.47 2.61 17.37
CA ASP A 250 -2.48 3.71 16.42
C ASP A 250 -1.08 4.32 16.26
N LEU A 251 -0.36 4.57 17.35
CA LEU A 251 1.00 5.14 17.31
C LEU A 251 1.97 4.24 16.53
N PHE A 252 1.95 2.94 16.84
CA PHE A 252 2.82 1.99 16.16
C PHE A 252 2.46 1.88 14.68
N LYS A 253 1.18 1.68 14.35
CA LYS A 253 0.76 1.48 12.95
C LYS A 253 0.83 2.74 12.09
N LEU A 254 0.59 3.91 12.65
CA LEU A 254 0.84 5.17 11.95
C LEU A 254 2.31 5.32 11.60
N TRP A 255 3.22 4.93 12.49
CA TRP A 255 4.66 4.90 12.21
C TRP A 255 5.04 3.81 11.20
N ASP A 256 4.49 2.60 11.31
CA ASP A 256 4.72 1.47 10.40
C ASP A 256 4.33 1.84 8.96
N ASP A 257 3.17 2.47 8.78
CA ASP A 257 2.69 2.89 7.46
C ASP A 257 3.56 4.01 6.84
N LEU A 258 4.43 4.71 7.60
CA LEU A 258 5.40 5.66 7.03
C LEU A 258 6.53 4.98 6.25
N PHE A 259 6.75 3.67 6.44
CA PHE A 259 7.73 2.89 5.69
C PHE A 259 7.19 2.34 4.38
N LEU A 260 5.89 2.48 4.12
CA LEU A 260 5.29 2.15 2.84
C LEU A 260 5.84 3.04 1.74
N THR A 261 6.01 2.47 0.55
CA THR A 261 6.42 3.22 -0.64
C THR A 261 5.34 4.23 -1.05
N GLU A 262 5.73 5.25 -1.81
CA GLU A 262 4.77 6.24 -2.33
C GLU A 262 3.64 5.58 -3.12
N ASN A 263 3.94 4.55 -3.92
CA ASN A 263 2.95 3.82 -4.71
C ASN A 263 1.97 3.01 -3.85
N GLU A 264 2.44 2.40 -2.77
CA GLU A 264 1.56 1.70 -1.82
C GLU A 264 0.64 2.71 -1.13
N ARG A 265 1.20 3.81 -0.62
CA ARG A 265 0.44 4.85 0.09
C ARG A 265 -0.56 5.57 -0.81
N ALA A 266 -0.21 5.82 -2.07
CA ALA A 266 -1.07 6.50 -3.04
C ALA A 266 -2.38 5.75 -3.33
N ASN A 267 -2.44 4.45 -3.03
CA ASN A 267 -3.62 3.62 -3.26
C ASN A 267 -4.46 3.35 -2.00
N MET A 268 -4.06 3.88 -0.83
CA MET A 268 -4.67 3.60 0.48
C MET A 268 -5.80 4.58 0.87
N PHE A 269 -6.66 4.92 -0.09
CA PHE A 269 -7.78 5.85 0.14
C PHE A 269 -8.86 5.28 1.07
N ARG A 270 -9.03 3.94 1.10
CA ARG A 270 -9.97 3.27 2.00
C ARG A 270 -9.45 3.26 3.44
N GLU A 271 -8.14 3.19 3.62
CA GLU A 271 -7.48 3.33 4.92
C GLU A 271 -7.44 4.80 5.37
N GLY A 272 -7.77 5.72 4.46
CA GLY A 272 -7.87 7.14 4.75
C GLY A 272 -6.54 7.87 4.67
N ILE A 273 -5.56 7.33 3.94
CA ILE A 273 -4.36 8.06 3.52
C ILE A 273 -4.78 8.93 2.33
N GLN A 274 -4.95 10.23 2.57
CA GLN A 274 -5.53 11.17 1.61
C GLN A 274 -5.13 12.62 1.87
N SER A 275 -5.40 13.50 0.91
CA SER A 275 -5.26 14.95 1.09
C SER A 275 -6.29 15.49 2.09
N GLU A 276 -5.96 16.61 2.75
CA GLU A 276 -6.89 17.30 3.64
C GLU A 276 -8.15 17.74 2.89
N ASP A 277 -8.01 18.23 1.65
CA ASP A 277 -9.13 18.63 0.81
C ASP A 277 -10.08 17.45 0.54
N LEU A 278 -9.56 16.26 0.22
CA LEU A 278 -10.40 15.06 0.07
C LEU A 278 -11.08 14.68 1.38
N SER A 279 -10.39 14.74 2.52
CA SER A 279 -11.01 14.45 3.81
C SER A 279 -12.16 15.43 4.11
N LYS A 280 -11.97 16.72 3.88
CA LYS A 280 -13.02 17.74 4.07
C LYS A 280 -14.21 17.50 3.16
N ILE A 281 -13.97 17.14 1.90
CA ILE A 281 -15.04 16.79 0.93
C ILE A 281 -15.82 15.57 1.41
N ARG A 282 -15.13 14.48 1.81
CA ARG A 282 -15.77 13.23 2.29
C ARG A 282 -16.55 13.42 3.59
N CYS A 283 -16.12 14.34 4.44
CA CYS A 283 -16.81 14.71 5.68
C CYS A 283 -17.90 15.78 5.49
N ASN A 284 -18.03 16.32 4.27
CA ASN A 284 -18.90 17.45 3.97
C ASN A 284 -18.63 18.68 4.88
N ALA A 285 -17.35 18.96 5.13
CA ALA A 285 -16.94 20.13 5.92
C ALA A 285 -17.36 21.44 5.23
N GLY A 286 -17.74 22.44 6.01
CA GLY A 286 -18.22 23.74 5.54
C GLY A 286 -17.14 24.57 4.84
N ASP A 287 -15.88 24.38 5.23
CA ASP A 287 -14.69 25.03 4.65
C ASP A 287 -14.00 24.18 3.56
N LYS A 288 -14.68 23.14 3.04
CA LYS A 288 -14.15 22.36 1.91
C LYS A 288 -13.96 23.26 0.69
N LYS A 289 -12.87 23.06 -0.05
CA LYS A 289 -12.64 23.78 -1.30
C LYS A 289 -13.68 23.38 -2.35
N THR A 290 -14.06 24.35 -3.17
CA THR A 290 -14.99 24.16 -4.30
C THR A 290 -14.30 24.27 -5.66
N SER A 291 -13.11 24.87 -5.72
CA SER A 291 -12.30 25.02 -6.93
C SER A 291 -10.96 24.29 -6.79
N GLY A 292 -10.40 23.82 -7.91
CA GLY A 292 -9.10 23.14 -7.94
C GLY A 292 -9.07 21.73 -7.35
N VAL A 293 -10.24 21.11 -7.10
CA VAL A 293 -10.38 19.80 -6.41
C VAL A 293 -11.04 18.73 -7.29
N ASN A 294 -10.80 18.79 -8.60
CA ASN A 294 -11.45 17.89 -9.57
C ASN A 294 -11.09 16.41 -9.34
N ASN A 295 -9.86 16.14 -8.92
CA ASN A 295 -9.39 14.77 -8.66
C ASN A 295 -10.02 14.23 -7.37
N GLU A 296 -10.09 15.04 -6.32
CA GLU A 296 -10.72 14.72 -5.05
C GLU A 296 -12.21 14.44 -5.21
N ASN A 297 -12.90 15.22 -6.05
CA ASN A 297 -14.32 14.99 -6.35
C ASN A 297 -14.55 13.61 -7.00
N LYS A 298 -13.72 13.23 -7.98
CA LYS A 298 -13.77 11.89 -8.61
C LYS A 298 -13.50 10.78 -7.59
N LEU A 299 -12.51 10.96 -6.71
CA LEU A 299 -12.22 10.01 -5.64
C LEU A 299 -13.39 9.89 -4.66
N ASN A 300 -14.04 11.00 -4.31
CA ASN A 300 -15.19 11.01 -3.43
C ASN A 300 -16.43 10.32 -4.06
N GLU A 301 -16.63 10.41 -5.38
CA GLU A 301 -17.70 9.66 -6.06
C GLU A 301 -17.56 8.15 -5.90
N VAL A 302 -16.31 7.65 -5.94
CA VAL A 302 -15.96 6.23 -5.82
C VAL A 302 -15.97 5.76 -4.37
N TYR A 303 -15.24 6.46 -3.48
CA TYR A 303 -15.00 5.99 -2.12
C TYR A 303 -16.01 6.52 -1.10
N ARG A 304 -16.62 7.69 -1.35
CA ARG A 304 -17.59 8.33 -0.46
C ARG A 304 -17.13 8.32 1.00
N ASN A 305 -17.94 7.85 1.93
CA ASN A 305 -17.60 7.68 3.33
C ASN A 305 -17.16 6.24 3.69
N ILE A 306 -16.78 5.42 2.71
CA ILE A 306 -16.36 4.03 2.92
C ILE A 306 -14.88 3.99 3.32
N TYR A 307 -14.61 3.38 4.47
CA TYR A 307 -13.26 3.16 4.98
C TYR A 307 -13.03 1.68 5.30
N ARG A 308 -11.76 1.31 5.44
CA ARG A 308 -11.31 -0.06 5.69
C ARG A 308 -10.21 -0.07 6.75
N ILE A 309 -10.40 -0.87 7.80
CA ILE A 309 -9.35 -1.21 8.78
C ILE A 309 -8.83 -2.61 8.44
N PRO A 310 -7.60 -2.74 7.93
CA PRO A 310 -6.98 -4.05 7.72
C PRO A 310 -6.68 -4.72 9.07
N LEU A 311 -6.93 -6.04 9.15
CA LEU A 311 -6.53 -6.89 10.28
C LEU A 311 -5.24 -7.63 9.92
N ASP A 312 -4.19 -6.84 9.70
CA ASP A 312 -2.90 -7.22 9.12
C ASP A 312 -1.90 -7.80 10.14
N HIS A 313 -2.33 -8.79 10.92
CA HIS A 313 -1.45 -9.48 11.88
C HIS A 313 -0.63 -10.59 11.22
N ASP A 314 0.64 -10.76 11.62
CA ASP A 314 1.59 -11.73 11.01
C ASP A 314 1.03 -13.14 10.94
N ILE A 315 0.27 -13.57 11.96
CA ILE A 315 -0.44 -14.87 12.01
C ILE A 315 -1.30 -15.11 10.75
N LEU A 316 -1.94 -14.06 10.23
CA LEU A 316 -2.82 -14.11 9.06
C LEU A 316 -2.11 -13.79 7.75
N LYS A 317 -0.87 -13.33 7.77
CA LYS A 317 -0.17 -12.80 6.58
C LYS A 317 1.08 -13.62 6.20
N ASP A 318 1.89 -13.98 7.19
CA ASP A 318 3.28 -14.41 6.96
C ASP A 318 3.47 -15.93 7.05
N HIS A 319 2.46 -16.66 7.52
CA HIS A 319 2.54 -18.12 7.75
C HIS A 319 1.97 -18.97 6.62
N GLY A 320 1.75 -18.35 5.45
CA GLY A 320 1.08 -18.97 4.32
C GLY A 320 -0.45 -18.93 4.49
N VAL A 321 -1.13 -19.79 3.74
CA VAL A 321 -2.58 -19.89 3.74
C VAL A 321 -3.11 -20.20 5.14
N PHE A 322 -4.11 -19.44 5.59
CA PHE A 322 -4.70 -19.60 6.90
C PHE A 322 -5.99 -20.44 6.80
N PHE A 323 -6.02 -21.58 7.50
CA PHE A 323 -7.18 -22.48 7.49
C PHE A 323 -7.85 -22.50 8.88
N PRO A 324 -8.77 -21.57 9.17
CA PRO A 324 -9.33 -21.40 10.51
C PRO A 324 -10.06 -22.64 11.02
N ARG A 325 -10.68 -23.44 10.13
CA ARG A 325 -11.38 -24.68 10.52
C ARG A 325 -10.46 -25.75 11.10
N ALA A 326 -9.18 -25.74 10.74
CA ALA A 326 -8.20 -26.65 11.32
C ALA A 326 -7.81 -26.24 12.75
N LEU A 327 -8.10 -25.01 13.17
CA LEU A 327 -7.99 -24.56 14.54
C LEU A 327 -9.31 -24.88 15.25
N SER A 328 -9.25 -25.66 16.33
CA SER A 328 -10.45 -26.04 17.09
C SER A 328 -11.09 -24.85 17.80
N ASP A 329 -10.27 -23.86 18.15
CA ASP A 329 -10.66 -22.69 18.93
C ASP A 329 -10.71 -21.42 18.08
N GLU A 330 -11.41 -20.42 18.62
CA GLU A 330 -11.61 -19.14 17.96
C GLU A 330 -10.39 -18.23 18.10
N LEU A 331 -10.02 -17.59 16.97
CA LEU A 331 -9.12 -16.45 16.92
C LEU A 331 -9.96 -15.17 16.85
N LEU A 332 -9.75 -14.25 17.78
CA LEU A 332 -10.59 -13.07 18.00
C LEU A 332 -9.74 -11.80 18.07
N PHE A 333 -10.09 -10.79 17.26
CA PHE A 333 -9.52 -9.45 17.35
C PHE A 333 -10.46 -8.56 18.17
N GLU A 334 -9.95 -7.92 19.21
CA GLU A 334 -10.65 -6.85 19.93
C GLU A 334 -9.99 -5.52 19.59
N LEU A 335 -10.75 -4.61 18.97
CA LEU A 335 -10.32 -3.28 18.57
C LEU A 335 -11.01 -2.27 19.46
N ARG A 336 -10.27 -1.57 20.32
CA ARG A 336 -10.80 -0.40 21.04
C ARG A 336 -10.72 0.81 20.11
N LEU A 337 -11.84 1.47 19.93
CA LEU A 337 -11.93 2.65 19.10
C LEU A 337 -11.39 3.88 19.86
N ALA A 338 -10.55 4.65 19.19
CA ALA A 338 -9.93 5.84 19.75
C ALA A 338 -10.98 6.90 20.18
N PRO A 339 -10.65 7.79 21.12
CA PRO A 339 -11.50 8.94 21.41
C PRO A 339 -11.60 9.90 20.20
N ALA A 340 -12.71 10.64 20.11
CA ALA A 340 -12.98 11.50 18.97
C ALA A 340 -11.94 12.61 18.77
N ASP A 341 -11.33 13.10 19.85
CA ASP A 341 -10.29 14.13 19.83
C ASP A 341 -9.00 13.72 19.11
N SER A 342 -8.82 12.42 18.92
CA SER A 342 -7.65 11.78 18.33
C SER A 342 -7.88 11.36 16.87
N VAL A 343 -9.13 11.49 16.38
CA VAL A 343 -9.57 11.03 15.06
C VAL A 343 -10.18 12.18 14.25
N VAL A 344 -10.90 13.08 14.89
CA VAL A 344 -11.59 14.21 14.25
C VAL A 344 -10.82 15.49 14.52
N LYS A 345 -10.55 16.24 13.45
CA LYS A 345 -10.07 17.61 13.50
C LYS A 345 -11.25 18.58 13.55
N GLY A 346 -11.15 19.58 14.42
CA GLY A 346 -12.18 20.59 14.60
C GLY A 346 -11.76 21.66 15.61
N SER A 347 -12.36 22.84 15.54
CA SER A 347 -12.02 23.97 16.41
C SER A 347 -12.64 23.88 17.82
N ASP A 348 -13.83 23.29 17.95
CA ASP A 348 -14.52 23.09 19.23
C ASP A 348 -14.28 21.66 19.73
N SER A 349 -13.30 21.51 20.62
CA SER A 349 -12.89 20.22 21.17
C SER A 349 -14.02 19.50 21.95
N THR A 350 -15.04 20.22 22.41
CA THR A 350 -16.16 19.64 23.17
C THR A 350 -17.23 19.01 22.27
N LYS A 351 -17.16 19.25 20.95
CA LYS A 351 -18.16 18.79 19.97
C LYS A 351 -17.54 17.93 18.87
N LEU A 352 -16.46 17.23 19.18
CA LEU A 352 -15.85 16.26 18.27
C LEU A 352 -16.55 14.92 18.42
N TYR A 353 -17.06 14.38 17.31
CA TYR A 353 -17.70 13.07 17.31
C TYR A 353 -17.59 12.42 15.93
N TYR A 354 -17.49 11.09 15.93
CA TYR A 354 -17.59 10.27 14.73
C TYR A 354 -18.45 9.05 15.01
N LYS A 355 -18.96 8.41 13.97
CA LYS A 355 -19.70 7.15 14.08
C LYS A 355 -19.35 6.19 12.95
N LEU A 356 -19.12 4.94 13.30
CA LEU A 356 -19.00 3.83 12.35
C LEU A 356 -20.40 3.26 12.13
N THR A 357 -20.77 3.03 10.88
CA THR A 357 -22.05 2.41 10.49
C THR A 357 -21.82 1.45 9.33
N ASN A 358 -22.79 0.56 9.07
CA ASN A 358 -22.67 -0.46 8.03
C ASN A 358 -21.34 -1.21 8.13
N ILE A 359 -20.97 -1.61 9.36
CA ILE A 359 -19.75 -2.36 9.59
C ILE A 359 -19.91 -3.74 8.94
N GLN A 360 -18.93 -4.14 8.16
CA GLN A 360 -18.87 -5.40 7.44
C GLN A 360 -17.49 -6.03 7.63
N LEU A 361 -17.46 -7.35 7.78
CA LEU A 361 -16.23 -8.12 7.71
C LEU A 361 -15.98 -8.50 6.25
N GLU A 362 -14.88 -8.02 5.69
CA GLU A 362 -14.42 -8.31 4.34
C GLU A 362 -13.22 -9.27 4.40
N TYR A 363 -13.25 -10.32 3.59
CA TYR A 363 -12.13 -11.25 3.44
C TYR A 363 -12.18 -11.99 2.12
N GLU A 364 -11.03 -12.46 1.66
CA GLU A 364 -10.90 -13.28 0.46
C GLU A 364 -10.67 -14.74 0.84
N VAL A 365 -11.31 -15.65 0.10
CA VAL A 365 -11.10 -17.09 0.24
C VAL A 365 -10.72 -17.74 -1.08
N ILE A 366 -10.08 -18.89 -0.97
CA ILE A 366 -9.80 -19.80 -2.08
C ILE A 366 -10.45 -21.15 -1.76
N HIS A 367 -11.15 -21.72 -2.72
CA HIS A 367 -11.66 -23.10 -2.63
C HIS A 367 -10.60 -24.06 -3.18
N SER A 368 -9.85 -24.73 -2.30
CA SER A 368 -8.85 -25.72 -2.65
C SER A 368 -8.69 -26.75 -1.54
N GLN A 369 -9.19 -27.97 -1.79
CA GLN A 369 -9.04 -29.09 -0.87
C GLN A 369 -7.57 -29.40 -0.57
N LYS A 370 -6.71 -29.34 -1.59
CA LYS A 370 -5.27 -29.55 -1.46
C LYS A 370 -4.64 -28.59 -0.44
N LEU A 371 -4.93 -27.29 -0.54
CA LEU A 371 -4.40 -26.30 0.40
C LEU A 371 -4.94 -26.50 1.82
N ALA A 372 -6.23 -26.83 1.94
CA ALA A 372 -6.84 -27.10 3.23
C ALA A 372 -6.22 -28.33 3.92
N ASP A 373 -5.98 -29.40 3.17
CA ASP A 373 -5.36 -30.63 3.68
C ASP A 373 -3.89 -30.41 4.06
N GLU A 374 -3.15 -29.63 3.26
CA GLU A 374 -1.76 -29.24 3.56
C GLU A 374 -1.68 -28.38 4.83
N ALA A 375 -2.53 -27.36 4.95
CA ALA A 375 -2.62 -26.53 6.15
C ALA A 375 -3.00 -27.36 7.39
N LEU A 376 -4.01 -28.22 7.27
CA LEU A 376 -4.44 -29.11 8.34
C LEU A 376 -3.33 -30.07 8.77
N SER A 377 -2.63 -30.68 7.82
CA SER A 377 -1.48 -31.56 8.10
C SER A 377 -0.37 -30.81 8.83
N ASN A 378 -0.01 -29.62 8.35
CA ASN A 378 1.00 -28.78 8.99
C ASN A 378 0.62 -28.43 10.43
N TYR A 379 -0.65 -28.10 10.70
CA TYR A 379 -1.10 -27.74 12.03
C TYR A 379 -1.06 -28.97 12.97
N LYS A 380 -1.51 -30.14 12.50
CA LYS A 380 -1.43 -31.41 13.25
C LYS A 380 0.02 -31.81 13.57
N ASN A 381 0.96 -31.50 12.68
CA ASN A 381 2.39 -31.78 12.86
C ASN A 381 3.11 -30.73 13.73
N GLY A 382 2.38 -29.78 14.33
CA GLY A 382 2.95 -28.80 15.27
C GLY A 382 3.44 -27.51 14.60
N LYS A 383 2.69 -26.97 13.62
CA LYS A 383 2.97 -25.65 13.03
C LYS A 383 3.14 -24.60 14.12
N ARG A 384 4.23 -23.86 14.04
CA ARG A 384 4.48 -22.69 14.88
C ARG A 384 4.17 -21.42 14.10
N PHE A 385 3.46 -20.49 14.73
CA PHE A 385 3.22 -19.15 14.22
C PHE A 385 4.18 -18.19 14.91
N MET A 386 5.09 -17.60 14.14
CA MET A 386 6.03 -16.57 14.62
C MET A 386 5.46 -15.19 14.32
N TYR A 387 5.36 -14.33 15.31
CA TYR A 387 4.86 -12.96 15.13
C TYR A 387 5.60 -12.02 16.06
N GLU A 388 5.66 -10.75 15.68
CA GLU A 388 6.26 -9.73 16.53
C GLU A 388 5.28 -9.27 17.61
N HIS A 389 5.64 -9.51 18.87
CA HIS A 389 4.86 -9.01 20.01
C HIS A 389 5.28 -7.58 20.32
N ILE A 390 4.44 -6.62 19.96
CA ILE A 390 4.68 -5.19 20.19
C ILE A 390 3.96 -4.73 21.44
N THR A 391 4.68 -4.06 22.33
CA THR A 391 4.16 -3.55 23.60
C THR A 391 4.55 -2.08 23.75
N HIS A 392 3.55 -1.24 23.89
CA HIS A 392 3.75 0.12 24.39
C HIS A 392 4.06 0.04 25.89
N LEU A 393 5.30 0.35 26.24
CA LEU A 393 5.76 0.26 27.63
C LEU A 393 5.29 1.44 28.47
N LYS A 394 5.52 2.66 27.98
CA LYS A 394 5.31 3.90 28.73
C LYS A 394 5.34 5.10 27.79
N THR A 395 4.54 6.11 28.12
CA THR A 395 4.66 7.46 27.57
C THR A 395 5.29 8.38 28.63
N ILE A 396 6.27 9.19 28.24
CA ILE A 396 6.99 10.11 29.14
C ILE A 396 6.86 11.51 28.56
N SER A 397 6.46 12.46 29.40
CA SER A 397 6.48 13.88 29.06
C SER A 397 7.89 14.43 29.25
N ILE A 398 8.38 15.15 28.24
CA ILE A 398 9.72 15.73 28.22
C ILE A 398 9.57 17.22 27.95
N ASP A 399 10.16 18.06 28.79
CA ASP A 399 10.31 19.48 28.52
C ASP A 399 11.56 19.72 27.68
N LYS A 400 11.33 20.02 26.39
CA LYS A 400 12.39 20.29 25.42
C LYS A 400 13.35 21.42 25.85
N GLY A 401 12.92 22.34 26.71
CA GLY A 401 13.73 23.47 27.15
C GLY A 401 14.68 23.16 28.32
N SER A 402 14.37 22.16 29.13
CA SER A 402 15.07 21.88 30.38
C SER A 402 15.63 20.46 30.47
N ASP A 403 14.97 19.47 29.87
CA ASP A 403 15.40 18.09 29.91
C ASP A 403 16.53 17.84 28.91
N THR A 404 17.69 17.47 29.44
CA THR A 404 18.90 17.18 28.66
C THR A 404 19.22 15.69 28.57
N ILE A 405 18.61 14.87 29.43
CA ILE A 405 18.85 13.42 29.53
C ILE A 405 17.52 12.72 29.81
N ILE A 406 17.23 11.66 29.05
CA ILE A 406 16.08 10.77 29.27
C ILE A 406 16.63 9.46 29.82
N ASN A 407 16.35 9.15 31.08
CA ASN A 407 16.79 7.92 31.74
C ASN A 407 15.59 7.01 31.96
N GLU A 408 15.60 5.83 31.35
CA GLU A 408 14.54 4.84 31.52
C GLU A 408 15.12 3.43 31.64
N SER A 409 14.47 2.63 32.48
CA SER A 409 14.82 1.23 32.72
C SER A 409 13.68 0.33 32.25
N ILE A 410 14.01 -0.67 31.44
CA ILE A 410 13.02 -1.60 30.88
C ILE A 410 13.20 -2.94 31.56
N ASN A 411 12.21 -3.32 32.36
CA ASN A 411 12.17 -4.62 33.04
C ASN A 411 10.86 -5.33 32.68
N VAL A 412 10.80 -5.87 31.47
CA VAL A 412 9.65 -6.64 30.99
C VAL A 412 10.09 -8.08 30.77
N PRO A 413 9.45 -9.08 31.39
CA PRO A 413 9.80 -10.48 31.18
C PRO A 413 9.42 -10.90 29.75
N ARG A 414 10.39 -10.85 28.84
CA ARG A 414 10.26 -11.32 27.45
C ARG A 414 11.30 -12.39 27.16
N ARG A 415 10.92 -13.38 26.35
CA ARG A 415 11.82 -14.48 25.95
C ARG A 415 12.98 -13.99 25.06
N SER A 416 12.75 -12.94 24.28
CA SER A 416 13.72 -12.23 23.44
C SER A 416 13.17 -10.84 23.14
N MET A 417 14.06 -9.87 22.93
CA MET A 417 13.72 -8.49 22.57
C MET A 417 14.43 -8.13 21.27
N LYS A 418 13.66 -7.89 20.21
CA LYS A 418 14.24 -7.53 18.90
C LYS A 418 14.74 -6.07 18.84
N GLY A 419 14.12 -5.17 19.60
CA GLY A 419 14.53 -3.77 19.63
C GLY A 419 13.63 -2.89 20.49
N LEU A 420 14.01 -1.62 20.58
CA LEU A 420 13.28 -0.56 21.27
C LEU A 420 12.97 0.55 20.28
N LEU A 421 11.69 0.92 20.19
CA LEU A 421 11.23 2.03 19.37
C LEU A 421 10.88 3.23 20.26
N LEU A 422 11.55 4.35 20.04
CA LEU A 422 11.28 5.62 20.72
C LEU A 422 10.62 6.57 19.73
N LEU A 423 9.34 6.88 19.94
CA LEU A 423 8.59 7.84 19.14
C LEU A 423 8.45 9.16 19.90
N PHE A 424 8.82 10.26 19.25
CA PHE A 424 8.67 11.61 19.80
C PHE A 424 7.62 12.37 19.00
N TYR A 425 6.60 12.85 19.71
CA TYR A 425 5.51 13.63 19.15
C TYR A 425 5.17 14.77 20.08
N GLY A 426 4.73 15.89 19.51
CA GLY A 426 4.34 17.05 20.31
C GLY A 426 2.98 16.81 20.93
N THR A 427 2.74 17.37 22.12
CA THR A 427 1.39 17.48 22.65
C THR A 427 0.54 18.31 21.69
N TYR A 428 -0.67 17.87 21.41
CA TYR A 428 -1.63 18.60 20.61
C TYR A 428 -2.87 18.90 21.44
N THR A 429 -3.53 20.01 21.13
CA THR A 429 -4.86 20.28 21.68
C THR A 429 -5.87 19.36 20.99
N ALA A 430 -6.90 18.93 21.71
CA ALA A 430 -7.97 18.09 21.17
C ALA A 430 -8.52 18.68 19.85
N GLY A 431 -8.63 17.85 18.81
CA GLY A 431 -9.06 18.31 17.49
C GLY A 431 -7.98 18.90 16.59
N THR A 432 -6.71 18.92 17.03
CA THR A 432 -5.58 19.44 16.22
C THR A 432 -4.53 18.38 15.91
N ARG A 433 -4.80 17.10 16.22
CA ARG A 433 -3.88 15.99 15.98
C ARG A 433 -3.43 15.95 14.53
N ILE A 434 -2.12 15.84 14.32
CA ILE A 434 -1.53 15.48 13.04
C ILE A 434 -1.00 14.06 13.22
N SER A 435 -1.81 13.08 12.83
CA SER A 435 -1.61 11.64 13.11
C SER A 435 -0.23 11.12 12.71
N GLU A 436 0.28 11.54 11.57
CA GLU A 436 1.57 11.06 11.02
C GLU A 436 2.78 11.92 11.41
N LYS A 437 2.59 12.95 12.26
CA LYS A 437 3.67 13.87 12.62
C LYS A 437 4.45 13.39 13.83
N THR A 438 5.62 12.82 13.57
CA THR A 438 6.68 12.59 14.56
C THR A 438 7.83 13.57 14.32
N PHE A 439 8.66 13.82 15.34
CA PHE A 439 9.84 14.67 15.18
C PHE A 439 11.10 14.00 15.75
N LYS A 440 12.27 14.41 15.24
CA LYS A 440 13.56 13.98 15.76
C LYS A 440 14.02 14.98 16.83
N PRO A 441 14.16 14.60 18.11
CA PRO A 441 14.44 15.56 19.20
C PRO A 441 15.93 15.96 19.32
N ASN A 442 16.68 16.04 18.22
CA ASN A 442 18.12 16.39 18.21
C ASN A 442 18.97 15.56 19.20
N ILE A 443 18.68 14.27 19.34
CA ILE A 443 19.47 13.34 20.17
C ILE A 443 20.92 13.33 19.68
N THR A 444 21.85 13.64 20.57
CA THR A 444 23.29 13.66 20.30
C THR A 444 23.99 12.37 20.73
N ASP A 445 23.49 11.70 21.76
CA ASP A 445 24.06 10.50 22.33
C ASP A 445 22.98 9.55 22.85
N VAL A 446 23.22 8.24 22.74
CA VAL A 446 22.35 7.18 23.27
C VAL A 446 23.22 6.12 23.92
N LYS A 447 22.97 5.86 25.21
CA LYS A 447 23.67 4.82 25.97
C LYS A 447 22.68 3.73 26.37
N LEU A 448 22.98 2.49 26.03
CA LEU A 448 22.20 1.32 26.42
C LEU A 448 23.04 0.45 27.36
N THR A 449 22.46 0.08 28.50
CA THR A 449 23.05 -0.87 29.45
C THR A 449 22.12 -2.05 29.57
N VAL A 450 22.62 -3.26 29.36
CA VAL A 450 21.87 -4.52 29.51
C VAL A 450 22.53 -5.30 30.62
N ASP A 451 21.77 -5.66 31.66
CA ASP A 451 22.26 -6.38 32.85
C ASP A 451 23.50 -5.76 33.51
N GLY A 452 23.58 -4.43 33.55
CA GLY A 452 24.71 -3.69 34.12
C GLY A 452 25.96 -3.62 33.21
N ILE A 453 25.91 -4.23 32.02
CA ILE A 453 26.99 -4.18 31.03
C ILE A 453 26.66 -3.13 29.96
N PRO A 454 27.46 -2.06 29.81
CA PRO A 454 27.21 -1.02 28.81
C PRO A 454 27.55 -1.54 27.40
N ASN A 455 26.69 -1.21 26.42
CA ASN A 455 26.93 -1.39 24.99
C ASN A 455 27.36 -2.80 24.55
N ASN A 456 26.85 -3.85 25.20
CA ASN A 456 27.20 -5.23 24.85
C ASN A 456 26.60 -5.62 23.48
N ILE A 457 27.41 -6.14 22.57
CA ILE A 457 26.96 -6.65 21.26
C ILE A 457 26.76 -8.16 21.42
N TYR A 458 25.51 -8.60 21.55
CA TYR A 458 25.19 -10.03 21.65
C TYR A 458 25.36 -10.70 20.29
N SER A 459 26.27 -11.68 20.20
CA SER A 459 26.61 -12.39 18.96
C SER A 459 25.47 -13.25 18.40
N GLN A 460 24.37 -13.43 19.13
CA GLN A 460 23.19 -14.21 18.70
C GLN A 460 21.88 -13.40 18.70
N GLY A 461 21.96 -12.07 18.72
CA GLY A 461 20.80 -11.21 18.97
C GLY A 461 20.47 -11.12 20.47
N MET A 462 19.58 -10.19 20.82
CA MET A 462 19.11 -9.96 22.20
C MET A 462 18.02 -10.93 22.64
#